data_AF-A0A2N6FLG3-F1
#
_entry.id   AF-A0A2N6FLG3-F1
#
_cell.length_a   1.000
_cell.length_b   1.000
_cell.length_c   1.000
_cell.angle_alpha   90.00
_cell.angle_beta   90.00
_cell.angle_gamma   90.00
#
_symmetry.space_group_name_H-M   'P 1'
#
loop_
_entity.id
_entity.type
_entity.pdbx_description
1 polymer ?
#
loop_
_entity_poly.entity_id
_entity_poly.type
_entity_poly.pdbx_seq_one_letter_code
_entity_poly.pdbx_strand_id
1 'polypeptide(L)'
;MYALDNLSLLPHALQNILAAHPYDFLYGCISADITIGKKYTHYLKHCHSWRIARQILAAANSNSQKACAWGYFSHLAADTVAHSYFVPVKMIRTFNTVLLKHTYWEMRYETLADPQVWEIARTLAQKDFTDNDNMMRQVLANTLFSFSTNKRLFSSILLLSRLQHWQKMLRSLAENSKYPLGHENAAEYFDLARSASLSILSSFEQSPYMDADPTGEHALDAGRMLRKNLSLLWQEGKISEEEANAYIEKLRPQFRASITRPEELLSSLSAA
;
A
#
# COMPACT_ATOMS: atom_id res chain seq x y z
N MET A 1 -11.60 7.41 -3.02
CA MET A 1 -12.46 8.61 -2.89
C MET A 1 -12.83 8.94 -1.45
N TYR A 2 -12.98 7.97 -0.55
CA TYR A 2 -13.42 8.18 0.84
C TYR A 2 -12.97 9.48 1.54
N ALA A 3 -11.66 9.83 1.56
CA ALA A 3 -11.19 11.06 2.19
C ALA A 3 -11.74 12.35 1.53
N LEU A 4 -11.87 12.36 0.20
CA LEU A 4 -12.46 13.47 -0.56
C LEU A 4 -13.99 13.56 -0.38
N ASP A 5 -14.65 12.43 -0.10
CA ASP A 5 -16.09 12.42 0.21
C ASP A 5 -16.37 12.85 1.66
N ASN A 6 -15.34 12.88 2.52
CA ASN A 6 -15.45 13.13 3.96
C ASN A 6 -14.52 14.27 4.42
N LEU A 7 -14.37 15.32 3.59
CA LEU A 7 -13.48 16.44 3.90
C LEU A 7 -13.82 17.11 5.23
N SER A 8 -15.08 17.13 5.64
CA SER A 8 -15.52 17.72 6.92
C SER A 8 -14.84 17.11 8.15
N LEU A 9 -14.28 15.90 8.04
CA LEU A 9 -13.54 15.21 9.10
C LEU A 9 -12.08 15.70 9.24
N LEU A 10 -11.59 16.51 8.29
CA LEU A 10 -10.20 16.96 8.24
C LEU A 10 -10.03 18.37 8.82
N PRO A 11 -8.82 18.79 9.20
CA PRO A 11 -8.54 20.17 9.57
C PRO A 11 -8.92 21.14 8.44
N HIS A 12 -9.52 22.28 8.78
CA HIS A 12 -10.07 23.24 7.80
C HIS A 12 -9.09 23.64 6.69
N ALA A 13 -7.80 23.83 7.04
CA ALA A 13 -6.76 24.13 6.06
C ALA A 13 -6.59 23.02 5.00
N LEU A 14 -6.66 21.75 5.43
CA LEU A 14 -6.55 20.61 4.53
C LEU A 14 -7.83 20.41 3.71
N GLN A 15 -9.02 20.67 4.29
CA GLN A 15 -10.28 20.64 3.55
C GLN A 15 -10.22 21.52 2.31
N ASN A 16 -9.78 22.77 2.47
CA ASN A 16 -9.69 23.74 1.38
C ASN A 16 -8.70 23.29 0.30
N ILE A 17 -7.55 22.75 0.70
CA ILE A 17 -6.54 22.25 -0.24
C ILE A 17 -7.09 21.07 -1.05
N LEU A 18 -7.68 20.07 -0.37
CA LEU A 18 -8.16 18.86 -1.04
C LEU A 18 -9.43 19.10 -1.87
N ALA A 19 -10.31 20.00 -1.45
CA ALA A 19 -11.47 20.42 -2.23
C ALA A 19 -11.07 21.13 -3.53
N ALA A 20 -10.03 21.97 -3.48
CA ALA A 20 -9.54 22.71 -4.63
C ALA A 20 -8.68 21.85 -5.57
N HIS A 21 -7.98 20.85 -5.04
CA HIS A 21 -7.01 20.03 -5.77
C HIS A 21 -7.23 18.51 -5.60
N PRO A 22 -8.45 17.98 -5.86
CA PRO A 22 -8.77 16.59 -5.61
C PRO A 22 -7.99 15.63 -6.51
N TYR A 23 -7.71 16.03 -7.75
CA TYR A 23 -6.96 15.19 -8.70
C TYR A 23 -5.47 15.12 -8.38
N ASP A 24 -4.87 16.21 -7.88
CA ASP A 24 -3.48 16.19 -7.41
C ASP A 24 -3.34 15.28 -6.18
N PHE A 25 -4.30 15.33 -5.25
CA PHE A 25 -4.36 14.39 -4.13
C PHE A 25 -4.43 12.94 -4.60
N LEU A 26 -5.37 12.63 -5.51
CA LEU A 26 -5.50 11.27 -6.05
C LEU A 26 -4.25 10.83 -6.83
N TYR A 27 -3.58 11.75 -7.53
CA TYR A 27 -2.29 11.48 -8.17
C TYR A 27 -1.23 11.12 -7.13
N GLY A 28 -1.17 11.86 -6.03
CA GLY A 28 -0.33 11.55 -4.87
C GLY A 28 -0.56 10.13 -4.34
N CYS A 29 -1.82 9.70 -4.20
CA CYS A 29 -2.18 8.36 -3.70
C CYS A 29 -1.65 7.19 -4.53
N ILE A 30 -1.30 7.42 -5.79
CA ILE A 30 -0.78 6.37 -6.70
C ILE A 30 0.69 6.59 -7.08
N SER A 31 1.25 7.77 -6.74
CA SER A 31 2.57 8.20 -7.18
C SER A 31 3.71 7.31 -6.69
N ALA A 32 3.66 6.83 -5.43
CA ALA A 32 4.69 5.98 -4.85
C ALA A 32 4.97 4.73 -5.70
N ASP A 33 3.94 4.04 -6.16
CA ASP A 33 4.06 2.83 -6.98
C ASP A 33 4.51 3.10 -8.42
N ILE A 34 4.17 4.26 -8.98
CA ILE A 34 4.51 4.63 -10.37
C ILE A 34 6.02 4.86 -10.51
N THR A 35 6.64 5.34 -9.43
CA THR A 35 8.01 5.87 -9.30
C THR A 35 9.10 5.01 -9.95
N ILE A 36 9.02 3.67 -9.93
CA ILE A 36 10.23 2.85 -10.18
C ILE A 36 10.00 1.64 -11.08
N GLY A 37 10.65 1.63 -12.24
CA GLY A 37 10.68 0.47 -13.16
C GLY A 37 11.48 -0.72 -12.59
N LYS A 38 11.22 -1.93 -13.10
CA LYS A 38 11.75 -3.24 -12.61
C LYS A 38 13.27 -3.35 -12.35
N LYS A 39 14.11 -2.43 -12.86
CA LYS A 39 15.57 -2.42 -12.65
C LYS A 39 16.03 -1.81 -11.31
N TYR A 40 15.13 -1.26 -10.52
CA TYR A 40 15.46 -0.40 -9.39
C TYR A 40 14.72 -0.85 -8.10
N THR A 41 14.45 -2.15 -7.97
CA THR A 41 13.64 -2.71 -6.87
C THR A 41 14.14 -2.40 -5.46
N HIS A 42 15.45 -2.20 -5.27
CA HIS A 42 16.02 -1.73 -3.99
C HIS A 42 15.44 -0.37 -3.57
N TYR A 43 15.14 0.49 -4.53
CA TYR A 43 14.64 1.84 -4.29
C TYR A 43 13.14 1.89 -4.00
N LEU A 44 12.39 0.83 -4.34
CA LEU A 44 10.96 0.74 -3.98
C LEU A 44 10.79 0.84 -2.47
N LYS A 45 11.56 0.06 -1.69
CA LYS A 45 11.55 0.16 -0.21
C LYS A 45 11.79 1.58 0.30
N HIS A 46 12.60 2.37 -0.39
CA HIS A 46 12.87 3.74 0.01
C HIS A 46 11.73 4.71 -0.33
N CYS A 47 10.97 4.46 -1.39
CA CYS A 47 9.78 5.26 -1.71
C CYS A 47 8.66 5.05 -0.69
N HIS A 48 8.48 3.82 -0.19
CA HIS A 48 7.48 3.52 0.83
C HIS A 48 7.97 3.92 2.24
N SER A 49 8.39 5.18 2.42
CA SER A 49 8.97 5.70 3.65
C SER A 49 8.37 7.06 4.04
N TRP A 50 7.99 7.20 5.32
CA TRP A 50 7.52 8.46 5.88
C TRP A 50 8.52 9.60 5.71
N ARG A 51 9.82 9.30 5.71
CA ARG A 51 10.87 10.29 5.47
C ARG A 51 10.75 10.92 4.08
N ILE A 52 10.48 10.12 3.05
CA ILE A 52 10.25 10.62 1.69
C ILE A 52 8.97 11.46 1.64
N ALA A 53 7.88 10.99 2.23
CA ALA A 53 6.62 11.75 2.28
C ALA A 53 6.79 13.13 2.93
N ARG A 54 7.54 13.21 4.05
CA ARG A 54 7.89 14.47 4.71
C ARG A 54 8.73 15.38 3.81
N GLN A 55 9.71 14.84 3.08
CA GLN A 55 10.51 15.62 2.13
C GLN A 55 9.67 16.14 0.96
N ILE A 56 8.73 15.34 0.46
CA ILE A 56 7.77 15.75 -0.59
C ILE A 56 6.90 16.91 -0.07
N LEU A 57 6.33 16.78 1.12
CA LEU A 57 5.51 17.84 1.70
C LEU A 57 6.32 19.11 1.96
N ALA A 58 7.57 18.99 2.40
CA ALA A 58 8.46 20.13 2.60
C ALA A 58 8.87 20.82 1.29
N ALA A 59 8.94 20.08 0.18
CA ALA A 59 9.26 20.62 -1.14
C ALA A 59 8.05 21.25 -1.86
N ALA A 60 6.83 21.08 -1.34
CA ALA A 60 5.61 21.58 -1.95
C ALA A 60 5.48 23.11 -1.83
N ASN A 61 5.47 23.79 -2.97
CA ASN A 61 5.40 25.25 -3.07
C ASN A 61 4.01 25.78 -3.46
N SER A 62 3.08 24.91 -3.84
CA SER A 62 1.71 25.24 -4.20
C SER A 62 0.69 24.39 -3.43
N ASN A 63 -0.58 24.80 -3.43
CA ASN A 63 -1.64 23.99 -2.83
C ASN A 63 -1.89 22.68 -3.61
N SER A 64 -1.69 22.66 -4.94
CA SER A 64 -1.75 21.42 -5.72
C SER A 64 -0.66 20.43 -5.30
N GLN A 65 0.57 20.91 -5.14
CA GLN A 65 1.69 20.08 -4.66
C GLN A 65 1.48 19.60 -3.23
N LYS A 66 0.92 20.43 -2.34
CA LYS A 66 0.53 20.00 -0.99
C LYS A 66 -0.54 18.92 -1.03
N ALA A 67 -1.56 19.06 -1.89
CA ALA A 67 -2.57 18.02 -2.07
C ALA A 67 -1.94 16.70 -2.53
N CYS A 68 -1.04 16.75 -3.51
CA CYS A 68 -0.25 15.59 -3.95
C CYS A 68 0.56 14.96 -2.82
N ALA A 69 1.25 15.76 -2.00
CA ALA A 69 2.00 15.27 -0.85
C ALA A 69 1.08 14.55 0.17
N TRP A 70 -0.09 15.10 0.47
CA TRP A 70 -1.08 14.45 1.35
C TRP A 70 -1.67 13.17 0.75
N GLY A 71 -1.77 13.10 -0.59
CA GLY A 71 -2.08 11.87 -1.29
C GLY A 71 -1.01 10.80 -1.06
N TYR A 72 0.27 11.18 -1.13
CA TYR A 72 1.40 10.30 -0.84
C TYR A 72 1.35 9.76 0.60
N PHE A 73 1.06 10.63 1.57
CA PHE A 73 0.84 10.19 2.96
C PHE A 73 -0.30 9.19 3.09
N SER A 74 -1.40 9.40 2.35
CA SER A 74 -2.55 8.48 2.35
C SER A 74 -2.19 7.11 1.77
N HIS A 75 -1.37 7.08 0.73
CA HIS A 75 -0.82 5.84 0.17
C HIS A 75 -0.04 5.06 1.24
N LEU A 76 0.96 5.70 1.86
CA LEU A 76 1.77 5.06 2.90
C LEU A 76 0.94 4.60 4.10
N ALA A 77 -0.09 5.36 4.47
CA ALA A 77 -1.01 4.96 5.54
C ALA A 77 -1.73 3.64 5.19
N ALA A 78 -2.18 3.48 3.95
CA ALA A 78 -2.75 2.22 3.48
C ALA A 78 -1.70 1.10 3.45
N ASP A 79 -0.45 1.39 3.07
CA ASP A 79 0.63 0.41 3.05
C ASP A 79 0.93 -0.15 4.46
N THR A 80 0.86 0.67 5.51
CA THR A 80 1.05 0.15 6.89
C THR A 80 0.07 -0.98 7.21
N VAL A 81 -1.16 -0.89 6.72
CA VAL A 81 -2.21 -1.91 6.88
C VAL A 81 -1.97 -3.09 5.95
N ALA A 82 -1.68 -2.82 4.67
CA ALA A 82 -1.47 -3.86 3.67
C ALA A 82 -0.27 -4.76 4.03
N HIS A 83 0.88 -4.16 4.30
CA HIS A 83 2.15 -4.87 4.49
C HIS A 83 2.33 -5.39 5.92
N SER A 84 1.70 -4.79 6.93
CA SER A 84 1.80 -5.29 8.31
C SER A 84 0.74 -6.33 8.69
N TYR A 85 -0.38 -6.39 7.98
CA TYR A 85 -1.49 -7.29 8.33
C TYR A 85 -1.96 -8.16 7.17
N PHE A 86 -2.52 -7.56 6.12
CA PHE A 86 -3.28 -8.33 5.13
C PHE A 86 -2.40 -9.22 4.25
N VAL A 87 -1.34 -8.67 3.69
CA VAL A 87 -0.42 -9.41 2.84
C VAL A 87 0.24 -10.57 3.61
N PRO A 88 0.87 -10.35 4.79
CA PRO A 88 1.45 -11.46 5.56
C PRO A 88 0.45 -12.57 5.86
N VAL A 89 -0.75 -12.23 6.36
CA VAL A 89 -1.78 -13.23 6.69
C VAL A 89 -2.19 -14.03 5.46
N LYS A 90 -2.39 -13.38 4.31
CA LYS A 90 -2.75 -14.08 3.06
C LYS A 90 -1.59 -14.93 2.51
N MET A 91 -0.35 -14.49 2.68
CA MET A 91 0.82 -15.31 2.36
C MET A 91 0.86 -16.58 3.22
N ILE A 92 0.56 -16.49 4.52
CA ILE A 92 0.52 -17.66 5.42
C ILE A 92 -0.64 -18.60 5.04
N ARG A 93 -1.85 -18.08 4.77
CA ARG A 93 -3.03 -18.88 4.33
C ARG A 93 -2.79 -19.72 3.09
N THR A 94 -1.78 -19.39 2.30
CA THR A 94 -1.46 -20.09 1.06
C THR A 94 -0.15 -20.86 1.16
N PHE A 95 0.14 -21.39 2.35
CA PHE A 95 1.30 -22.21 2.68
C PHE A 95 1.46 -23.46 1.80
N ASN A 96 0.37 -24.03 1.30
CA ASN A 96 0.35 -25.19 0.42
C ASN A 96 0.50 -24.85 -1.08
N THR A 97 0.75 -23.57 -1.43
CA THR A 97 0.93 -23.15 -2.82
C THR A 97 2.28 -22.48 -3.07
N VAL A 98 2.85 -22.68 -4.26
CA VAL A 98 4.16 -22.12 -4.67
C VAL A 98 4.04 -20.75 -5.35
N LEU A 99 2.89 -20.45 -5.99
CA LEU A 99 2.72 -19.30 -6.88
C LEU A 99 2.19 -18.01 -6.21
N LEU A 100 1.53 -18.10 -5.05
CA LEU A 100 0.80 -16.97 -4.46
C LEU A 100 1.70 -16.13 -3.54
N LYS A 101 2.57 -15.32 -4.14
CA LYS A 101 3.55 -14.44 -3.46
C LYS A 101 2.96 -13.06 -3.12
N HIS A 102 3.76 -12.19 -2.51
CA HIS A 102 3.42 -10.81 -2.13
C HIS A 102 2.58 -10.06 -3.19
N THR A 103 3.14 -9.91 -4.40
CA THR A 103 2.53 -9.16 -5.50
C THR A 103 1.20 -9.74 -5.98
N TYR A 104 0.95 -11.04 -5.76
CA TYR A 104 -0.33 -11.65 -6.11
C TYR A 104 -1.45 -11.09 -5.24
N TRP A 105 -1.20 -10.94 -3.93
CA TRP A 105 -2.23 -10.48 -3.00
C TRP A 105 -2.50 -8.99 -3.16
N GLU A 106 -1.47 -8.17 -3.33
CA GLU A 106 -1.62 -6.75 -3.68
C GLU A 106 -2.51 -6.59 -4.92
N MET A 107 -2.22 -7.32 -5.99
CA MET A 107 -3.03 -7.29 -7.22
C MET A 107 -4.45 -7.82 -7.00
N ARG A 108 -4.64 -8.85 -6.18
CA ARG A 108 -5.97 -9.42 -5.92
C ARG A 108 -6.88 -8.48 -5.14
N TYR A 109 -6.36 -7.72 -4.17
CA TYR A 109 -7.17 -6.70 -3.48
C TYR A 109 -7.57 -5.57 -4.41
N GLU A 110 -6.70 -5.20 -5.36
CA GLU A 110 -7.02 -4.18 -6.38
C GLU A 110 -8.17 -4.62 -7.32
N THR A 111 -8.37 -5.93 -7.55
CA THR A 111 -9.54 -6.42 -8.32
C THR A 111 -10.89 -6.13 -7.66
N LEU A 112 -10.90 -5.83 -6.36
CA LEU A 112 -12.11 -5.53 -5.59
C LEU A 112 -12.47 -4.04 -5.57
N ALA A 113 -11.65 -3.19 -6.21
CA ALA A 113 -11.95 -1.77 -6.35
C ALA A 113 -13.21 -1.55 -7.20
N ASP A 114 -14.03 -0.59 -6.80
CA ASP A 114 -15.26 -0.21 -7.52
C ASP A 114 -14.93 0.14 -8.99
N PRO A 115 -15.74 -0.29 -9.98
CA PRO A 115 -15.59 0.11 -11.38
C PRO A 115 -15.36 1.61 -11.61
N GLN A 116 -15.93 2.49 -10.77
CA GLN A 116 -15.74 3.94 -10.82
C GLN A 116 -14.26 4.36 -10.61
N VAL A 117 -13.48 3.59 -9.85
CA VAL A 117 -12.04 3.83 -9.67
C VAL A 117 -11.31 3.78 -11.01
N TRP A 118 -11.74 2.94 -11.95
CA TRP A 118 -11.14 2.87 -13.29
C TRP A 118 -11.42 4.11 -14.14
N GLU A 119 -12.58 4.75 -13.98
CA GLU A 119 -12.87 6.02 -14.66
C GLU A 119 -12.01 7.15 -14.12
N ILE A 120 -11.82 7.18 -12.80
CA ILE A 120 -10.94 8.15 -12.15
C ILE A 120 -9.50 7.93 -12.61
N ALA A 121 -9.03 6.68 -12.64
CA ALA A 121 -7.70 6.33 -13.12
C ALA A 121 -7.49 6.80 -14.57
N ARG A 122 -8.47 6.59 -15.47
CA ARG A 122 -8.44 7.13 -16.83
C ARG A 122 -8.35 8.66 -16.85
N THR A 123 -9.14 9.32 -16.02
CA THR A 123 -9.17 10.79 -15.90
C THR A 123 -7.82 11.33 -15.43
N LEU A 124 -7.22 10.73 -14.39
CA LEU A 124 -5.89 11.10 -13.90
C LEU A 124 -4.84 10.94 -15.01
N ALA A 125 -4.93 9.87 -15.77
CA ALA A 125 -3.95 9.55 -16.78
C ALA A 125 -3.97 10.52 -17.99
N GLN A 126 -5.06 11.30 -18.16
CA GLN A 126 -5.18 12.37 -19.16
C GLN A 126 -4.81 13.77 -18.63
N LYS A 127 -4.65 13.93 -17.31
CA LYS A 127 -4.32 15.21 -16.69
C LYS A 127 -2.83 15.50 -16.73
N ASP A 128 -2.50 16.78 -16.74
CA ASP A 128 -1.13 17.25 -16.61
C ASP A 128 -0.76 17.37 -15.12
N PHE A 129 0.25 16.61 -14.71
CA PHE A 129 0.82 16.62 -13.36
C PHE A 129 2.31 16.98 -13.40
N THR A 130 2.77 17.67 -14.44
CA THR A 130 4.19 18.03 -14.64
C THR A 130 4.80 18.72 -13.41
N ASP A 131 4.06 19.60 -12.75
CA ASP A 131 4.54 20.30 -11.54
C ASP A 131 4.73 19.35 -10.34
N ASN A 132 3.83 18.39 -10.18
CA ASN A 132 3.96 17.35 -9.13
C ASN A 132 5.09 16.39 -9.47
N ASP A 133 5.22 15.99 -10.74
CA ASP A 133 6.31 15.15 -11.23
C ASP A 133 7.67 15.81 -10.99
N ASN A 134 7.80 17.10 -11.27
CA ASN A 134 9.04 17.85 -11.04
C ASN A 134 9.41 17.89 -9.55
N MET A 135 8.45 18.16 -8.67
CA MET A 135 8.66 18.12 -7.22
C MET A 135 9.12 16.73 -6.74
N MET A 136 8.40 15.68 -7.12
CA MET A 136 8.72 14.29 -6.74
C MET A 136 10.10 13.89 -7.25
N ARG A 137 10.41 14.21 -8.51
CA ARG A 137 11.73 13.95 -9.12
C ARG A 137 12.84 14.63 -8.35
N GLN A 138 12.67 15.89 -7.93
CA GLN A 138 13.68 16.60 -7.18
C GLN A 138 13.97 15.92 -5.84
N VAL A 139 12.93 15.56 -5.09
CA VAL A 139 13.09 14.87 -3.80
C VAL A 139 13.77 13.51 -3.98
N LEU A 140 13.32 12.73 -4.96
CA LEU A 140 13.79 11.36 -5.12
C LEU A 140 15.15 11.28 -5.81
N ALA A 141 15.46 12.21 -6.73
CA ALA A 141 16.82 12.37 -7.27
C ALA A 141 17.82 12.61 -6.15
N ASN A 142 17.51 13.54 -5.24
CA ASN A 142 18.40 13.91 -4.15
C ASN A 142 18.55 12.82 -3.08
N THR A 143 17.50 12.02 -2.89
CA THR A 143 17.47 11.02 -1.80
C THR A 143 17.86 9.61 -2.24
N LEU A 144 17.60 9.23 -3.50
CA LEU A 144 17.77 7.86 -3.99
C LEU A 144 18.89 7.69 -5.03
N PHE A 145 19.36 8.75 -5.68
CA PHE A 145 20.32 8.61 -6.78
C PHE A 145 21.62 9.36 -6.50
N SER A 146 22.76 8.66 -6.63
CA SER A 146 24.04 9.32 -6.87
C SER A 146 24.09 9.80 -8.33
N PHE A 147 24.07 11.12 -8.51
CA PHE A 147 24.35 12.00 -9.68
C PHE A 147 24.10 11.59 -11.16
N SER A 148 24.04 10.33 -11.60
CA SER A 148 24.09 9.99 -13.05
C SER A 148 22.83 9.38 -13.67
N THR A 149 21.80 8.99 -12.90
CA THR A 149 20.66 8.23 -13.45
C THR A 149 19.39 9.07 -13.46
N ASN A 150 19.48 10.22 -14.11
CA ASN A 150 18.50 11.29 -13.98
C ASN A 150 17.53 11.29 -15.17
N LYS A 151 16.22 11.42 -14.89
CA LYS A 151 15.17 12.02 -15.76
C LYS A 151 14.01 11.17 -16.31
N ARG A 152 13.87 9.85 -16.11
CA ARG A 152 12.71 9.09 -16.70
C ARG A 152 11.80 8.32 -15.73
N LEU A 153 11.70 8.72 -14.47
CA LEU A 153 10.99 7.92 -13.45
C LEU A 153 9.53 8.33 -13.18
N PHE A 154 9.17 9.60 -13.41
CA PHE A 154 7.84 10.13 -13.10
C PHE A 154 7.21 10.82 -14.29
N SER A 155 6.49 10.07 -15.10
CA SER A 155 5.68 10.67 -16.15
C SER A 155 4.28 10.09 -16.06
N SER A 156 3.27 10.95 -16.17
CA SER A 156 1.88 10.56 -16.42
C SER A 156 1.74 9.53 -17.57
N ILE A 157 2.67 9.52 -18.54
CA ILE A 157 2.75 8.50 -19.60
C ILE A 157 3.12 7.11 -19.05
N LEU A 158 3.99 7.03 -18.05
CA LEU A 158 4.31 5.77 -17.36
C LEU A 158 3.13 5.30 -16.50
N LEU A 159 2.39 6.24 -15.89
CA LEU A 159 1.14 5.93 -15.20
C LEU A 159 0.14 5.27 -16.16
N LEU A 160 -0.13 5.88 -17.33
CA LEU A 160 -1.00 5.32 -18.37
C LEU A 160 -0.60 3.88 -18.76
N SER A 161 0.69 3.68 -19.08
CA SER A 161 1.22 2.39 -19.47
C SER A 161 1.07 1.33 -18.36
N ARG A 162 1.30 1.72 -17.10
CA ARG A 162 1.09 0.84 -15.94
C ARG A 162 -0.38 0.53 -15.75
N LEU A 163 -1.28 1.52 -15.71
CA LEU A 163 -2.71 1.29 -15.52
C LEU A 163 -3.27 0.32 -16.58
N GLN A 164 -2.87 0.45 -17.84
CA GLN A 164 -3.27 -0.49 -18.90
C GLN A 164 -2.72 -1.90 -18.66
N HIS A 165 -1.45 -2.03 -18.27
CA HIS A 165 -0.85 -3.31 -17.93
C HIS A 165 -1.53 -3.95 -16.72
N TRP A 166 -1.84 -3.16 -15.70
CA TRP A 166 -2.52 -3.57 -14.47
C TRP A 166 -3.94 -4.05 -14.77
N GLN A 167 -4.72 -3.28 -15.52
CA GLN A 167 -6.08 -3.67 -15.91
C GLN A 167 -6.08 -5.01 -16.68
N LYS A 168 -5.09 -5.24 -17.55
CA LYS A 168 -4.93 -6.50 -18.28
C LYS A 168 -4.57 -7.68 -17.36
N MET A 169 -3.67 -7.47 -16.39
CA MET A 169 -3.30 -8.48 -15.40
C MET A 169 -4.47 -8.85 -14.49
N LEU A 170 -5.24 -7.85 -14.04
CA LEU A 170 -6.38 -8.04 -13.13
C LEU A 170 -7.53 -8.84 -13.78
N ARG A 171 -7.84 -8.58 -15.06
CA ARG A 171 -8.82 -9.38 -15.82
C ARG A 171 -8.41 -10.86 -15.89
N SER A 172 -7.13 -11.12 -16.20
CA SER A 172 -6.60 -12.49 -16.27
C SER A 172 -6.62 -13.23 -14.91
N LEU A 173 -6.41 -12.50 -13.81
CA LEU A 173 -6.46 -13.05 -12.46
C LEU A 173 -7.89 -13.34 -11.98
N ALA A 174 -8.86 -12.49 -12.33
CA ALA A 174 -10.27 -12.68 -11.98
C ALA A 174 -10.86 -13.92 -12.66
N GLU A 175 -10.46 -14.21 -13.91
CA GLU A 175 -10.97 -15.34 -14.70
C GLU A 175 -10.39 -16.71 -14.26
N ASN A 176 -9.24 -16.74 -13.59
CA ASN A 176 -8.48 -17.99 -13.34
C ASN A 176 -8.24 -18.32 -11.86
N SER A 177 -8.80 -17.56 -10.92
CA SER A 177 -8.50 -17.76 -9.50
C SER A 177 -9.31 -18.89 -8.85
N LYS A 178 -8.62 -19.94 -8.38
CA LYS A 178 -9.17 -21.04 -7.56
C LYS A 178 -9.51 -20.65 -6.11
N TYR A 179 -9.03 -19.50 -5.62
CA TYR A 179 -9.25 -19.01 -4.26
C TYR A 179 -10.25 -17.85 -4.27
N PRO A 180 -11.52 -18.07 -3.88
CA PRO A 180 -12.45 -16.97 -3.64
C PRO A 180 -11.90 -16.12 -2.49
N LEU A 181 -11.71 -14.82 -2.74
CA LEU A 181 -11.54 -13.87 -1.66
C LEU A 181 -12.87 -13.88 -0.92
N GLY A 182 -12.95 -14.54 0.24
CA GLY A 182 -14.12 -14.42 1.09
C GLY A 182 -14.41 -12.94 1.29
N HIS A 183 -15.58 -12.48 0.83
CA HIS A 183 -15.98 -11.07 0.81
C HIS A 183 -15.79 -10.38 2.18
N GLU A 184 -15.85 -11.16 3.26
CA GLU A 184 -15.66 -10.74 4.65
C GLU A 184 -14.28 -10.13 4.95
N ASN A 185 -13.21 -10.52 4.24
CA ASN A 185 -11.85 -10.02 4.52
C ASN A 185 -11.48 -8.75 3.75
N ALA A 186 -12.23 -8.39 2.71
CA ALA A 186 -11.92 -7.22 1.88
C ALA A 186 -12.50 -5.93 2.48
N ALA A 187 -13.69 -6.01 3.08
CA ALA A 187 -14.29 -4.88 3.78
C ALA A 187 -13.41 -4.43 4.95
N GLU A 188 -12.92 -5.37 5.78
CA GLU A 188 -12.00 -5.08 6.88
C GLU A 188 -10.73 -4.36 6.38
N TYR A 189 -10.17 -4.79 5.25
CA TYR A 189 -9.00 -4.13 4.65
C TYR A 189 -9.30 -2.68 4.29
N PHE A 190 -10.35 -2.46 3.51
CA PHE A 190 -10.69 -1.11 3.07
C PHE A 190 -11.02 -0.20 4.24
N ASP A 191 -11.70 -0.70 5.27
CA ASP A 191 -12.05 0.10 6.45
C ASP A 191 -10.81 0.47 7.28
N LEU A 192 -9.87 -0.46 7.47
CA LEU A 192 -8.61 -0.17 8.15
C LEU A 192 -7.74 0.80 7.33
N ALA A 193 -7.61 0.61 6.01
CA ALA A 193 -6.85 1.51 5.15
C ALA A 193 -7.45 2.93 5.09
N ARG A 194 -8.78 3.04 5.05
CA ARG A 194 -9.51 4.32 5.17
C ARG A 194 -9.25 4.97 6.52
N SER A 195 -9.33 4.21 7.60
CA SER A 195 -9.10 4.70 8.97
C SER A 195 -7.67 5.19 9.15
N ALA A 196 -6.68 4.46 8.65
CA ALA A 196 -5.28 4.87 8.66
C ALA A 196 -5.08 6.18 7.89
N SER A 197 -5.60 6.26 6.66
CA SER A 197 -5.51 7.46 5.83
C SER A 197 -6.16 8.67 6.50
N LEU A 198 -7.37 8.52 7.04
CA LEU A 198 -8.05 9.59 7.76
C LEU A 198 -7.31 10.00 9.02
N SER A 199 -6.75 9.05 9.78
CA SER A 199 -6.00 9.36 11.00
C SER A 199 -4.77 10.22 10.68
N ILE A 200 -4.06 9.89 9.60
CA ILE A 200 -2.91 10.68 9.12
C ILE A 200 -3.35 12.05 8.62
N LEU A 201 -4.42 12.15 7.83
CA LEU A 201 -4.91 13.43 7.31
C LEU A 201 -5.51 14.32 8.42
N SER A 202 -6.10 13.73 9.46
CA SER A 202 -6.77 14.48 10.53
C SER A 202 -5.82 14.90 11.65
N SER A 203 -4.91 14.01 12.03
CA SER A 203 -4.08 14.12 13.24
C SER A 203 -2.59 14.08 12.93
N PHE A 204 -2.21 13.87 11.67
CA PHE A 204 -0.81 13.86 11.19
C PHE A 204 0.18 13.21 12.16
N GLU A 205 1.06 13.98 12.80
CA GLU A 205 2.10 13.46 13.70
C GLU A 205 1.55 12.78 14.97
N GLN A 206 0.31 13.06 15.36
CA GLN A 206 -0.37 12.39 16.47
C GLN A 206 -1.08 11.10 16.04
N SER A 207 -1.08 10.76 14.75
CA SER A 207 -1.65 9.51 14.26
C SER A 207 -0.80 8.32 14.73
N PRO A 208 -1.40 7.28 15.32
CA PRO A 208 -0.66 6.06 15.69
C PRO A 208 -0.07 5.32 14.48
N TYR A 209 -0.53 5.63 13.26
CA TYR A 209 0.02 5.07 12.03
C TYR A 209 1.32 5.76 11.58
N MET A 210 1.70 6.92 12.15
CA MET A 210 2.98 7.56 11.81
C MET A 210 4.19 6.79 12.36
N ASP A 211 4.00 6.02 13.43
CA ASP A 211 5.04 5.17 14.02
C ASP A 211 5.08 3.77 13.38
N ALA A 212 4.07 3.43 12.58
CA ALA A 212 4.01 2.18 11.82
C ALA A 212 5.00 2.20 10.65
N ASP A 213 5.52 1.02 10.27
CA ASP A 213 6.37 0.86 9.09
C ASP A 213 5.51 0.62 7.83
N PRO A 214 5.47 1.55 6.85
CA PRO A 214 4.73 1.35 5.61
C PRO A 214 5.27 0.19 4.78
N THR A 215 6.55 -0.17 4.92
CA THR A 215 7.12 -1.31 4.18
C THR A 215 6.76 -2.66 4.78
N GLY A 216 6.27 -2.67 6.03
CA GLY A 216 5.89 -3.87 6.79
C GLY A 216 6.98 -4.94 6.88
N GLU A 217 8.26 -4.57 6.88
CA GLU A 217 9.38 -5.51 6.69
C GLU A 217 9.33 -6.67 7.70
N HIS A 218 9.15 -6.34 8.98
CA HIS A 218 9.07 -7.31 10.07
C HIS A 218 7.89 -8.27 9.94
N ALA A 219 6.70 -7.75 9.61
CA ALA A 219 5.50 -8.57 9.46
C ALA A 219 5.58 -9.47 8.23
N LEU A 220 6.14 -8.97 7.13
CA LEU A 220 6.39 -9.75 5.92
C LEU A 220 7.41 -10.86 6.16
N ASP A 221 8.47 -10.61 6.92
CA ASP A 221 9.44 -11.64 7.33
C ASP A 221 8.81 -12.71 8.21
N ALA A 222 8.06 -12.31 9.24
CA ALA A 222 7.29 -13.22 10.07
C ALA A 222 6.35 -14.09 9.24
N GLY A 223 5.59 -13.47 8.32
CA GLY A 223 4.69 -14.18 7.41
C GLY A 223 5.41 -15.17 6.49
N ARG A 224 6.60 -14.82 5.98
CA ARG A 224 7.44 -15.74 5.20
C ARG A 224 7.88 -16.95 6.02
N MET A 225 8.35 -16.73 7.24
CA MET A 225 8.81 -17.80 8.13
C MET A 225 7.66 -18.75 8.50
N LEU A 226 6.52 -18.21 8.95
CA LEU A 226 5.34 -19.00 9.29
C LEU A 226 4.83 -19.82 8.11
N ARG A 227 4.75 -19.21 6.92
CA ARG A 227 4.35 -19.92 5.70
C ARG A 227 5.27 -21.10 5.43
N LYS A 228 6.59 -20.91 5.53
CA LYS A 228 7.58 -21.97 5.30
C LYS A 228 7.40 -23.11 6.30
N ASN A 229 7.22 -22.80 7.58
CA ASN A 229 7.05 -23.80 8.64
C ASN A 229 5.75 -24.61 8.46
N LEU A 230 4.62 -23.94 8.18
CA LEU A 230 3.36 -24.62 7.92
C LEU A 230 3.43 -25.50 6.66
N SER A 231 4.10 -25.02 5.61
CA SER A 231 4.32 -25.81 4.38
C SER A 231 5.07 -27.10 4.66
N LEU A 232 6.12 -27.04 5.49
CA LEU A 232 6.89 -28.22 5.90
C LEU A 232 6.04 -29.20 6.72
N LEU A 233 5.34 -28.70 7.75
CA LEU A 233 4.49 -29.55 8.60
C LEU A 233 3.39 -30.25 7.79
N TRP A 234 2.81 -29.56 6.82
CA TRP A 234 1.78 -30.12 5.96
C TRP A 234 2.33 -31.19 5.00
N GLN A 235 3.50 -30.94 4.38
CA GLN A 235 4.18 -31.92 3.52
C GLN A 235 4.57 -33.19 4.29
N GLU A 236 4.91 -33.07 5.56
CA GLU A 236 5.23 -34.19 6.44
C GLU A 236 3.99 -34.89 7.02
N GLY A 237 2.78 -34.41 6.70
CA GLY A 237 1.52 -34.95 7.23
C GLY A 237 1.30 -34.70 8.73
N LYS A 238 2.06 -33.75 9.32
CA LYS A 238 2.02 -33.41 10.75
C LYS A 238 0.92 -32.41 11.12
N ILE A 239 0.30 -31.77 10.13
CA ILE A 239 -0.82 -30.84 10.31
C ILE A 239 -1.79 -30.98 9.13
N SER A 240 -3.09 -31.01 9.40
CA SER A 240 -4.12 -30.92 8.36
C SER A 240 -4.31 -29.49 7.85
N GLU A 241 -5.00 -29.33 6.72
CA GLU A 241 -5.34 -28.01 6.21
C GLU A 241 -6.30 -27.26 7.15
N GLU A 242 -7.23 -27.96 7.79
CA GLU A 242 -8.15 -27.42 8.79
C GLU A 242 -7.42 -26.91 10.03
N GLU A 243 -6.47 -27.70 10.55
CA GLU A 243 -5.64 -27.32 11.71
C GLU A 243 -4.77 -26.10 11.40
N ALA A 244 -4.13 -26.08 10.23
CA ALA A 244 -3.34 -24.93 9.77
C ALA A 244 -4.21 -23.68 9.64
N ASN A 245 -5.40 -23.79 9.04
CA ASN A 245 -6.33 -22.66 8.92
C ASN A 245 -6.79 -22.14 10.29
N ALA A 246 -7.10 -23.03 11.24
CA ALA A 246 -7.48 -22.64 12.59
C ALA A 246 -6.33 -21.92 13.33
N TYR A 247 -5.09 -22.37 13.14
CA TYR A 247 -3.90 -21.68 13.67
C TYR A 247 -3.73 -20.28 13.07
N ILE A 248 -3.94 -20.12 11.77
CA ILE A 248 -3.81 -18.83 11.10
C ILE A 248 -4.87 -17.83 11.56
N GLU A 249 -6.11 -18.27 11.80
CA GLU A 249 -7.14 -17.39 12.36
C GLU A 249 -6.77 -16.88 13.75
N LYS A 250 -6.05 -17.67 14.56
CA LYS A 250 -5.56 -17.23 15.89
C LYS A 250 -4.42 -16.20 15.79
N LEU A 251 -3.62 -16.22 14.73
CA LEU A 251 -2.56 -15.24 14.49
C LEU A 251 -3.08 -13.90 13.96
N ARG A 252 -4.26 -13.91 13.33
CA ARG A 252 -4.83 -12.74 12.64
C ARG A 252 -4.92 -11.48 13.54
N PRO A 253 -5.39 -11.56 14.80
CA PRO A 253 -5.43 -10.40 15.70
C PRO A 253 -4.04 -9.84 16.03
N GLN A 254 -3.00 -10.69 16.08
CA GLN A 254 -1.63 -10.27 16.38
C GLN A 254 -1.05 -9.46 15.22
N PHE A 255 -1.21 -9.93 13.97
CA PHE A 255 -0.83 -9.15 12.79
C PHE A 255 -1.65 -7.86 12.65
N ARG A 256 -2.94 -7.88 13.02
CA ARG A 256 -3.75 -6.66 13.04
C ARG A 256 -3.25 -5.66 14.07
N ALA A 257 -2.92 -6.12 15.27
CA ALA A 257 -2.39 -5.27 16.33
C ALA A 257 -1.01 -4.71 16.00
N SER A 258 -0.19 -5.49 15.27
CA SER A 258 1.17 -5.11 14.90
C SER A 258 1.26 -3.99 13.87
N ILE A 259 0.14 -3.57 13.28
CA ILE A 259 0.12 -2.40 12.37
C ILE A 259 0.71 -1.18 13.08
N THR A 260 0.26 -0.88 14.30
CA THR A 260 0.76 0.28 15.09
C THR A 260 1.56 -0.12 16.33
N ARG A 261 1.72 -1.43 16.59
CA ARG A 261 2.44 -2.00 17.74
C ARG A 261 3.33 -3.18 17.30
N PRO A 262 4.36 -2.93 16.47
CA PRO A 262 5.14 -3.99 15.83
C PRO A 262 5.78 -4.99 16.82
N GLU A 263 6.08 -4.54 18.05
CA GLU A 263 6.61 -5.35 19.15
C GLU A 263 5.68 -6.51 19.58
N GLU A 264 4.37 -6.38 19.40
CA GLU A 264 3.40 -7.42 19.77
C GLU A 264 3.50 -8.66 18.87
N LEU A 265 4.02 -8.50 17.65
CA LEU A 265 4.23 -9.62 16.73
C LEU A 265 5.41 -10.50 17.16
N LEU A 266 6.50 -9.88 17.60
CA LEU A 266 7.72 -10.59 18.02
C LEU A 266 7.52 -11.38 19.31
N SER A 267 6.84 -10.77 20.30
CA SER A 267 6.53 -11.43 21.57
C SER A 267 5.62 -12.64 21.36
N SER A 268 4.62 -12.51 20.49
CA SER A 268 3.65 -13.58 20.20
C SER A 268 4.26 -14.77 19.45
N LEU A 269 5.21 -14.54 18.55
CA LEU A 269 5.89 -15.61 17.80
C LEU A 269 6.96 -16.35 18.62
N SER A 270 7.46 -15.73 19.68
CA SER A 270 8.40 -16.36 20.61
C SER A 270 7.72 -17.22 21.68
N ALA A 271 6.41 -17.04 21.88
CA ALA A 271 5.61 -17.70 22.90
C ALA A 271 4.73 -18.85 22.35
N ALA A 272 4.74 -19.08 21.04
CA ALA A 272 3.98 -20.11 20.33
C ALA A 272 4.90 -21.22 19.80
#